data_AF-A0A7Y8EZZ3-F1
#
_entry.id   AF-A0A7Y8EZZ3-F1
#
_cell.length_a   1.000
_cell.length_b   1.000
_cell.length_c   1.000
_cell.angle_alpha   90.00
_cell.angle_beta   90.00
_cell.angle_gamma   90.00
#
_symmetry.space_group_name_H-M   'P 1'
#
loop_
_entity.id
_entity.type
_entity.pdbx_description
1 polymer ?
#
loop_
_entity_poly.entity_id
_entity_poly.type
_entity_poly.pdbx_seq_one_letter_code
_entity_poly.pdbx_strand_id
1 'polypeptide(L)'
;MRLGFYFAPGYGYYSVPRTYWNRQYHVGQYLPEVFWRYQVNDWRTYGLGYPPPGTRWVYVDNTIYLIDDRDGYIIEVVRDAWNW
;
A
#
# COMPACT_ATOMS: atom_id res chain seq x y z
N MET A 1 -1.67 -16.62 3.16
CA MET A 1 -1.55 -15.96 1.84
C MET A 1 -2.19 -16.80 0.76
N ARG A 2 -3.06 -16.22 -0.08
CA ARG A 2 -3.53 -16.86 -1.31
C ARG A 2 -2.63 -16.37 -2.45
N LEU A 3 -1.96 -17.29 -3.15
CA LEU A 3 -1.14 -16.95 -4.32
C LEU A 3 -1.94 -16.12 -5.31
N GLY A 4 -1.45 -14.91 -5.58
CA GLY A 4 -2.06 -13.95 -6.49
C GLY A 4 -3.16 -13.07 -5.93
N PHE A 5 -3.39 -13.09 -4.62
CA PHE A 5 -4.30 -12.18 -3.96
C PHE A 5 -3.61 -11.45 -2.82
N TYR A 6 -3.73 -10.14 -2.79
CA TYR A 6 -3.35 -9.31 -1.64
C TYR A 6 -4.59 -8.91 -0.87
N PHE A 7 -4.42 -8.68 0.43
CA PHE A 7 -5.48 -8.18 1.30
C PHE A 7 -5.31 -6.68 1.51
N ALA A 8 -6.39 -5.93 1.35
CA ALA A 8 -6.46 -4.53 1.77
C ALA A 8 -7.61 -4.39 2.79
N PRO A 9 -7.33 -3.92 4.03
CA PRO A 9 -8.35 -3.63 5.02
C PRO A 9 -9.45 -2.71 4.46
N GLY A 10 -10.72 -3.12 4.62
CA GLY A 10 -11.88 -2.43 4.06
C GLY A 10 -12.23 -2.79 2.61
N TYR A 11 -11.31 -3.40 1.85
CA TYR A 11 -11.52 -3.82 0.46
C TYR A 11 -11.59 -5.34 0.29
N GLY A 12 -10.99 -6.10 1.23
CA GLY A 12 -10.89 -7.55 1.16
C GLY A 12 -9.73 -8.02 0.29
N TYR A 13 -9.84 -9.23 -0.25
CA TYR A 13 -8.83 -9.81 -1.13
C TYR A 13 -9.02 -9.35 -2.58
N TYR A 14 -7.94 -8.93 -3.23
CA TYR A 14 -7.95 -8.53 -4.62
C TYR A 14 -6.87 -9.24 -5.44
N SER A 15 -7.19 -9.53 -6.70
CA SER A 15 -6.25 -10.16 -7.63
C SER A 15 -5.13 -9.18 -8.00
N VAL A 16 -3.89 -9.66 -7.91
CA VAL A 16 -2.69 -8.93 -8.30
C VAL A 16 -2.13 -9.54 -9.57
N PRO A 17 -1.73 -8.74 -10.58
CA PRO A 17 -1.01 -9.26 -11.74
C PRO A 17 0.23 -10.06 -11.32
N ARG A 18 0.48 -11.19 -11.99
CA ARG A 18 1.62 -12.08 -11.70
C ARG A 18 2.96 -11.36 -11.62
N THR A 19 3.16 -10.33 -12.43
CA THR A 19 4.36 -9.50 -12.48
C THR A 19 4.67 -8.80 -11.15
N TYR A 20 3.68 -8.63 -10.26
CA TYR A 20 3.82 -7.93 -8.99
C TYR A 20 3.73 -8.86 -7.77
N TRP A 21 3.64 -10.18 -7.98
CA TRP A 21 3.61 -11.16 -6.90
C TRP A 21 4.91 -11.18 -6.13
N ASN A 22 4.82 -11.21 -4.80
CA ASN A 22 5.97 -11.21 -3.87
C ASN A 22 6.97 -10.08 -4.12
N ARG A 23 6.55 -9.04 -4.84
CA ARG A 23 7.39 -7.88 -5.12
C ARG A 23 7.26 -6.92 -3.96
N GLN A 24 8.39 -6.62 -3.34
CA GLN A 24 8.50 -5.55 -2.37
C GLN A 24 8.93 -4.27 -3.07
N TYR A 25 8.42 -3.16 -2.58
CA TYR A 25 8.81 -1.83 -3.03
C TYR A 25 9.51 -1.10 -1.88
N HIS A 26 10.33 -0.12 -2.24
CA HIS A 26 11.17 0.62 -1.31
C HIS A 26 11.02 2.12 -1.52
N VAL A 27 11.39 2.89 -0.50
CA VAL A 27 11.48 4.35 -0.59
C VAL A 27 12.36 4.74 -1.78
N GLY A 28 11.93 5.73 -2.55
CA GLY A 28 12.60 6.18 -3.77
C GLY A 28 12.20 5.44 -5.05
N GLN A 29 11.35 4.41 -4.95
CA GLN A 29 10.78 3.73 -6.11
C GLN A 29 9.36 4.24 -6.40
N TYR A 30 8.79 3.79 -7.51
CA TYR A 30 7.41 4.09 -7.90
C TYR A 30 6.51 2.89 -7.67
N LEU A 31 5.39 3.13 -6.97
CA LEU A 31 4.36 2.13 -6.76
C LEU A 31 3.47 2.06 -8.01
N PRO A 32 3.20 0.88 -8.59
CA PRO A 32 2.29 0.77 -9.74
C PRO A 32 0.87 1.26 -9.44
N GLU A 33 0.27 1.94 -10.41
CA GLU A 33 -1.07 2.56 -10.31
C GLU A 33 -2.18 1.61 -9.86
N VAL A 34 -2.05 0.31 -10.17
CA VAL A 34 -3.02 -0.72 -9.78
C VAL A 34 -3.25 -0.79 -8.28
N PHE A 35 -2.26 -0.36 -7.49
CA PHE A 35 -2.33 -0.35 -6.04
C PHE A 35 -2.97 0.94 -5.49
N TRP A 36 -2.90 2.07 -6.21
CA TRP A 36 -3.27 3.39 -5.67
C TRP A 36 -4.73 3.50 -5.23
N ARG A 37 -5.60 2.64 -5.76
CA ARG A 37 -7.02 2.55 -5.36
C ARG A 37 -7.25 2.01 -3.95
N TYR A 38 -6.29 1.31 -3.36
CA TYR A 38 -6.41 0.69 -2.04
C TYR A 38 -5.95 1.65 -0.95
N GLN A 39 -6.61 2.80 -0.87
CA GLN A 39 -6.24 3.85 0.04
C GLN A 39 -6.51 3.47 1.50
N VAL A 40 -5.58 3.81 2.40
CA VAL A 40 -5.77 3.74 3.83
C VAL A 40 -6.56 4.96 4.29
N ASN A 41 -7.86 4.77 4.55
CA ASN A 41 -8.70 5.82 5.13
C ASN A 41 -8.51 5.92 6.65
N ASP A 42 -8.37 4.78 7.33
CA ASP A 42 -8.19 4.68 8.79
C ASP A 42 -6.72 4.68 9.21
N TRP A 43 -5.96 5.70 8.78
CA TRP A 43 -4.53 5.85 9.10
C TRP A 43 -4.25 5.87 10.61
N ARG A 44 -5.20 6.38 11.41
CA ARG A 44 -5.13 6.43 12.89
C ARG A 44 -5.02 5.07 13.54
N THR A 45 -5.69 4.06 12.98
CA THR A 45 -5.72 2.70 13.53
C THR A 45 -4.34 2.05 13.47
N TYR A 46 -3.49 2.50 12.54
CA TYR A 46 -2.12 2.02 12.37
C TYR A 46 -1.09 2.94 13.05
N GLY A 47 -1.52 3.94 13.82
CA GLY A 47 -0.62 4.91 14.44
C GLY A 47 0.12 5.81 13.44
N LEU A 48 -0.34 5.88 12.19
CA LEU A 48 0.28 6.69 11.15
C LEU A 48 -0.03 8.16 11.35
N GLY A 49 0.79 9.04 10.77
CA GLY A 49 0.44 10.46 10.65
C GLY A 49 -0.63 10.69 9.59
N TYR A 50 -1.36 11.81 9.70
CA TYR A 50 -2.18 12.29 8.60
C TYR A 50 -1.29 12.48 7.36
N PRO A 51 -1.66 11.95 6.19
CA PRO A 51 -0.83 12.05 5.00
C PRO A 51 -0.63 13.53 4.61
N PRO A 52 0.61 13.98 4.37
CA PRO A 52 0.87 15.33 3.87
C PRO A 52 0.07 15.65 2.60
N PRO A 53 -0.22 16.94 2.32
CA PRO A 53 -0.92 17.34 1.10
C PRO A 53 -0.22 16.81 -0.17
N GLY A 54 -1.00 16.20 -1.08
CA GLY A 54 -0.46 15.60 -2.31
C GLY A 54 0.11 14.20 -2.13
N THR A 55 -0.12 13.56 -0.98
CA THR A 55 0.28 12.18 -0.71
C THR A 55 -0.90 11.37 -0.20
N ARG A 56 -0.80 10.04 -0.31
CA ARG A 56 -1.77 9.12 0.29
C ARG A 56 -1.10 7.86 0.81
N TRP A 57 -1.70 7.31 1.84
CA TRP A 57 -1.37 5.98 2.34
C TRP A 57 -2.11 4.91 1.52
N VAL A 58 -1.42 3.83 1.16
CA VAL A 58 -1.95 2.75 0.32
C VAL A 58 -1.58 1.38 0.89
N TYR A 59 -2.53 0.44 0.86
CA TYR A 59 -2.30 -0.95 1.23
C TYR A 59 -1.72 -1.76 0.07
N VAL A 60 -0.65 -2.51 0.34
CA VAL A 60 -0.14 -3.54 -0.57
C VAL A 60 0.32 -4.73 0.27
N ASP A 61 -0.47 -5.81 0.20
CA ASP A 61 -0.26 -6.98 1.06
C ASP A 61 -0.21 -6.57 2.54
N ASN A 62 0.74 -7.02 3.36
CA ASN A 62 0.86 -6.61 4.77
C ASN A 62 1.68 -5.32 4.98
N THR A 63 1.90 -4.53 3.93
CA THR A 63 2.70 -3.29 3.98
C THR A 63 1.86 -2.08 3.57
N ILE A 64 2.08 -0.97 4.27
CA ILE A 64 1.48 0.33 3.95
C ILE A 64 2.55 1.23 3.34
N TYR A 65 2.22 1.91 2.25
CA TYR A 65 3.12 2.82 1.53
C TYR A 65 2.55 4.23 1.54
N LEU A 66 3.38 5.22 1.86
CA LEU A 66 3.08 6.63 1.59
C LEU A 66 3.59 6.93 0.19
N ILE A 67 2.68 7.35 -0.70
CA ILE A 67 3.03 7.69 -2.07
C ILE A 67 2.66 9.13 -2.40
N ASP A 68 3.38 9.74 -3.33
CA ASP A 68 2.93 10.96 -4.02
C ASP A 68 1.73 10.63 -4.92
N ASP A 69 0.71 11.49 -4.88
CA ASP A 69 -0.55 11.29 -5.60
C ASP A 69 -0.42 11.44 -7.13
N ARG A 70 0.65 12.07 -7.62
CA ARG A 70 0.83 12.35 -9.05
C ARG A 70 1.43 11.18 -9.81
N ASP A 71 2.44 10.53 -9.22
CA ASP A 71 3.27 9.55 -9.93
C ASP A 71 3.50 8.25 -9.13
N GLY A 72 3.02 8.18 -7.89
CA GLY A 72 3.21 7.01 -7.03
C GLY A 72 4.60 6.88 -6.44
N TYR A 73 5.40 7.96 -6.42
CA TYR A 73 6.70 7.97 -5.77
C TYR A 73 6.58 7.60 -4.29
N ILE A 74 7.32 6.59 -3.85
CA ILE A 74 7.26 6.07 -2.50
C ILE A 74 8.12 6.94 -1.58
N ILE A 75 7.45 7.61 -0.66
CA ILE A 75 8.02 8.50 0.34
C ILE A 75 8.35 7.73 1.61
N GLU A 76 7.45 6.82 2.03
CA GLU A 76 7.58 6.05 3.26
C GLU A 76 7.03 4.63 3.09
N VAL A 77 7.59 3.69 3.86
CA VAL A 77 7.16 2.28 3.87
C VAL A 77 7.02 1.79 5.31
N VAL A 78 5.82 1.35 5.66
CA VAL A 78 5.49 0.74 6.96
C VAL A 78 5.20 -0.74 6.74
N ARG A 79 6.17 -1.57 7.10
CA ARG A 79 6.09 -3.03 6.96
C ARG A 79 5.33 -3.65 8.12
N ASP A 80 4.75 -4.81 7.84
CA ASP A 80 4.05 -5.63 8.84
C ASP A 80 2.99 -4.84 9.62
N ALA A 81 2.28 -3.96 8.91
CA ALA A 81 1.31 -3.04 9.49
C ALA A 81 0.15 -3.77 10.18
N TRP A 82 -0.05 -5.05 9.86
CA TRP A 82 -0.83 -5.98 10.64
C TRP A 82 -0.22 -7.38 10.54
N ASN A 83 -0.40 -8.16 11.59
CA ASN A 83 -0.22 -9.61 11.58
C ASN A 83 -1.56 -10.26 11.91
N TRP A 84 -1.87 -11.35 11.22
CA TRP A 84 -3.05 -12.16 11.44
C TRP A 84 -2.70 -13.38 12.29
#